data_AF-A0A3R7X6A3-F1
#
_entry.id   AF-A0A3R7X6A3-F1
#
_cell.length_a   1.000
_cell.length_b   1.000
_cell.length_c   1.000
_cell.angle_alpha   90.00
_cell.angle_beta   90.00
_cell.angle_gamma   90.00
#
_symmetry.space_group_name_H-M   'P 1'
#
loop_
_entity.id
_entity.type
_entity.pdbx_description
1 polymer ?
#
loop_
_entity_poly.entity_id
_entity_poly.type
_entity_poly.pdbx_seq_one_letter_code
_entity_poly.pdbx_strand_id
1 'polypeptide(L)'
;MKYKTLIWLACLCGAAVLGCSSEGQSSDDSDSVEQEDSVFVASSDSVLEESGNSEVATSVQEQTGGAATTEKAPAEDSSASSPELLNLLTTAFVDSSDYWGVQPYAEQANQLGIQFHNGFDYFTNQEEVGLQAVSDGRVMFVEIFERPPDGAFQINLAWQAPSGEIVSYSLEPSAGPANATKIAEQKVLADKMMKAITIKAGDVVSQGQFLGYLYGQDEWAHVHMTLKASSQGPEKWLCPADFMATLNGSDLLAKSLVWAEGLYKGSKQPQLCNY
;
A
#
# COMPACT_ATOMS: atom_id res chain seq x y z
N MET A 1 -21.72 53.39 22.05
CA MET A 1 -22.28 53.34 23.43
C MET A 1 -21.17 52.91 24.37
N LYS A 2 -20.91 53.71 25.42
CA LYS A 2 -19.98 53.39 26.51
C LYS A 2 -20.65 52.37 27.44
N TYR A 3 -19.94 51.36 27.94
CA TYR A 3 -19.83 51.04 29.38
C TYR A 3 -18.69 50.03 29.58
N LYS A 4 -17.75 50.44 30.45
CA LYS A 4 -16.71 49.61 31.08
C LYS A 4 -17.36 48.70 32.12
N THR A 5 -16.85 47.49 32.34
CA THR A 5 -16.56 47.01 33.71
C THR A 5 -15.38 46.02 33.66
N LEU A 6 -14.37 46.31 34.48
CA LEU A 6 -13.20 45.51 34.82
C LEU A 6 -13.44 45.03 36.26
N ILE A 7 -13.27 43.73 36.56
CA ILE A 7 -12.99 43.26 37.92
C ILE A 7 -11.88 42.21 37.83
N TRP A 8 -10.76 42.58 38.44
CA TRP A 8 -9.66 41.72 38.91
C TRP A 8 -10.05 41.14 40.28
N LEU A 9 -9.67 39.90 40.59
CA LEU A 9 -8.75 39.60 41.70
C LEU A 9 -8.35 38.11 41.75
N ALA A 10 -7.08 37.91 42.11
CA ALA A 10 -6.37 36.65 42.30
C ALA A 10 -6.36 36.22 43.80
N CYS A 11 -5.57 35.16 44.07
CA CYS A 11 -5.07 34.64 45.37
C CYS A 11 -5.96 33.60 46.09
N LEU A 12 -5.47 32.55 46.75
CA LEU A 12 -4.11 32.16 47.20
C LEU A 12 -4.11 30.67 47.65
N CYS A 13 -2.91 30.08 47.59
CA CYS A 13 -2.32 28.87 48.20
C CYS A 13 -3.05 27.97 49.22
N GLY A 14 -2.70 26.67 49.14
CA GLY A 14 -2.62 25.75 50.27
C GLY A 14 -1.58 24.64 50.01
N ALA A 15 -0.46 24.69 50.72
CA ALA A 15 0.57 23.65 50.78
C ALA A 15 0.43 22.85 52.09
N ALA A 16 0.76 21.55 52.09
CA ALA A 16 1.36 20.88 53.25
C ALA A 16 1.93 19.49 52.89
N VAL A 17 3.17 19.29 53.33
CA VAL A 17 3.98 18.06 53.37
C VAL A 17 3.79 17.38 54.74
N LEU A 18 3.99 16.05 54.82
CA LEU A 18 4.49 15.19 55.93
C LEU A 18 3.94 13.76 55.70
N GLY A 19 4.64 12.62 55.82
CA GLY A 19 5.96 12.26 56.31
C GLY A 19 5.93 10.85 56.95
N CYS A 20 6.94 10.02 56.63
CA CYS A 20 7.53 8.89 57.40
C CYS A 20 6.91 7.46 57.47
N SER A 21 7.65 6.54 56.85
CA SER A 21 8.26 5.26 57.28
C SER A 21 7.77 4.41 58.47
N SER A 22 7.73 3.09 58.26
CA SER A 22 8.44 2.02 59.02
C SER A 22 8.38 0.70 58.21
N GLU A 23 9.47 0.18 57.63
CA GLU A 23 10.40 -0.85 58.17
C GLU A 23 9.78 -2.18 58.65
N GLY A 24 10.24 -3.31 58.06
CA GLY A 24 10.37 -4.57 58.80
C GLY A 24 10.20 -5.90 58.04
N GLN A 25 11.34 -6.54 57.71
CA GLN A 25 11.60 -8.00 57.54
C GLN A 25 11.10 -8.68 56.25
N SER A 26 11.97 -9.05 55.29
CA SER A 26 13.06 -10.06 55.26
C SER A 26 12.60 -11.51 55.11
N SER A 27 12.85 -12.09 53.93
CA SER A 27 13.53 -13.38 53.79
C SER A 27 13.87 -13.60 52.32
N ASP A 28 15.14 -13.94 52.08
CA ASP A 28 15.69 -14.47 50.85
C ASP A 28 14.82 -15.60 50.26
N ASP A 29 14.67 -15.67 48.94
CA ASP A 29 15.26 -16.79 48.22
C ASP A 29 15.33 -16.54 46.70
N SER A 30 16.11 -17.41 46.09
CA SER A 30 16.92 -17.29 44.89
C SER A 30 16.22 -17.79 43.61
N ASP A 31 16.84 -17.45 42.47
CA ASP A 31 16.73 -18.08 41.14
C ASP A 31 15.34 -18.22 40.49
N SER A 32 15.13 -17.50 39.39
CA SER A 32 15.38 -18.05 38.04
C SER A 32 14.82 -17.11 36.97
N VAL A 33 15.63 -16.93 35.93
CA VAL A 33 15.35 -16.18 34.72
C VAL A 33 14.43 -17.03 33.84
N GLU A 34 13.25 -16.53 33.49
CA GLU A 34 12.53 -17.01 32.31
C GLU A 34 12.34 -15.85 31.33
N GLN A 35 13.14 -15.94 30.28
CA GLN A 35 13.14 -15.12 29.08
C GLN A 35 12.31 -15.90 28.06
N GLU A 36 11.08 -15.46 27.78
CA GLU A 36 10.30 -16.04 26.69
C GLU A 36 10.71 -15.40 25.36
N ASP A 37 11.70 -16.01 24.72
CA ASP A 37 11.98 -15.87 23.29
C ASP A 37 10.97 -16.72 22.50
N SER A 38 9.99 -16.08 21.85
CA SER A 38 9.14 -16.75 20.87
C SER A 38 9.79 -16.71 19.49
N VAL A 39 10.52 -17.78 19.17
CA VAL A 39 11.08 -18.09 17.85
C VAL A 39 9.96 -18.46 16.88
N PHE A 40 9.77 -17.67 15.82
CA PHE A 40 8.92 -18.02 14.69
C PHE A 40 9.67 -18.99 13.77
N VAL A 41 9.36 -20.28 13.86
CA VAL A 41 9.93 -21.31 12.98
C VAL A 41 9.12 -21.36 11.68
N ALA A 42 9.76 -20.94 10.59
CA ALA A 42 9.36 -21.30 9.24
C ALA A 42 9.60 -22.80 9.02
N SER A 43 8.64 -23.49 8.40
CA SER A 43 8.86 -24.81 7.82
C SER A 43 8.10 -24.91 6.51
N SER A 44 8.86 -24.69 5.44
CA SER A 44 8.58 -25.22 4.12
C SER A 44 8.90 -26.70 4.15
N ASP A 45 7.94 -27.54 3.76
CA ASP A 45 8.24 -28.91 3.39
C ASP A 45 7.69 -29.18 1.98
N SER A 46 8.59 -29.73 1.18
CA SER A 46 8.36 -30.13 -0.21
C SER A 46 8.65 -31.63 -0.34
N VAL A 47 8.26 -32.15 -1.51
CA VAL A 47 8.63 -33.44 -2.13
C VAL A 47 7.73 -34.65 -1.82
N LEU A 48 6.94 -35.08 -2.82
CA LEU A 48 7.23 -36.24 -3.71
C LEU A 48 5.95 -36.64 -4.46
N GLU A 49 5.92 -36.41 -5.78
CA GLU A 49 5.13 -37.22 -6.71
C GLU A 49 6.05 -38.27 -7.35
N GLU A 50 5.55 -39.50 -7.43
CA GLU A 50 6.20 -40.63 -8.09
C GLU A 50 5.39 -41.07 -9.32
N SER A 51 6.14 -41.27 -10.41
CA SER A 51 6.00 -42.39 -11.35
C SER A 51 4.79 -42.46 -12.31
N GLY A 52 5.10 -42.34 -13.61
CA GLY A 52 4.22 -42.71 -14.71
C GLY A 52 4.95 -42.81 -16.06
N ASN A 53 5.56 -43.97 -16.30
CA ASN A 53 6.34 -44.32 -17.49
C ASN A 53 5.44 -44.60 -18.73
N SER A 54 5.84 -44.18 -19.93
CA SER A 54 5.57 -44.93 -21.18
C SER A 54 6.38 -44.43 -22.37
N GLU A 55 7.30 -45.26 -22.81
CA GLU A 55 7.93 -45.25 -24.13
C GLU A 55 6.94 -45.72 -25.20
N VAL A 56 6.97 -45.12 -26.40
CA VAL A 56 6.85 -45.86 -27.68
C VAL A 56 7.63 -45.11 -28.77
N ALA A 57 8.57 -45.81 -29.39
CA ALA A 57 9.31 -45.43 -30.58
C ALA A 57 8.52 -45.75 -31.87
N THR A 58 8.83 -45.08 -32.99
CA THR A 58 9.31 -45.67 -34.28
C THR A 58 9.03 -44.76 -35.48
N SER A 59 9.95 -44.85 -36.44
CA SER A 59 10.28 -44.04 -37.63
C SER A 59 9.38 -44.16 -38.88
N VAL A 60 9.58 -43.25 -39.86
CA VAL A 60 10.08 -43.47 -41.26
C VAL A 60 9.52 -42.45 -42.30
N GLN A 61 10.47 -41.79 -42.98
CA GLN A 61 10.60 -41.26 -44.38
C GLN A 61 9.42 -40.75 -45.25
N GLU A 62 9.59 -39.49 -45.73
CA GLU A 62 9.84 -39.03 -47.12
C GLU A 62 8.96 -39.54 -48.31
N GLN A 63 8.22 -38.64 -48.98
CA GLN A 63 8.43 -38.25 -50.41
C GLN A 63 7.33 -37.30 -50.99
N THR A 64 7.84 -36.29 -51.70
CA THR A 64 7.39 -35.64 -52.97
C THR A 64 6.00 -35.00 -53.15
N GLY A 65 6.03 -33.77 -53.70
CA GLY A 65 4.91 -33.16 -54.40
C GLY A 65 5.09 -31.65 -54.64
N GLY A 66 5.73 -31.28 -55.76
CA GLY A 66 5.83 -29.89 -56.18
C GLY A 66 4.51 -29.35 -56.73
N ALA A 67 4.18 -28.10 -56.40
CA ALA A 67 3.26 -27.26 -57.17
C ALA A 67 3.61 -25.79 -56.95
N ALA A 68 4.02 -25.13 -58.03
CA ALA A 68 4.25 -23.69 -58.09
C ALA A 68 2.94 -22.95 -57.79
N THR A 69 2.96 -22.07 -56.79
CA THR A 69 1.94 -21.03 -56.61
C THR A 69 2.63 -19.71 -56.31
N THR A 70 2.20 -18.73 -57.10
CA THR A 70 2.54 -17.32 -57.18
C THR A 70 2.86 -16.68 -55.82
N GLU A 71 4.06 -16.13 -55.66
CA GLU A 71 4.39 -15.20 -54.57
C GLU A 71 3.52 -13.95 -54.71
N LYS A 72 2.40 -13.95 -53.98
CA LYS A 72 1.69 -12.74 -53.60
C LYS A 72 2.37 -12.25 -52.33
N ALA A 73 3.03 -11.10 -52.42
CA ALA A 73 3.60 -10.41 -51.27
C ALA A 73 2.57 -10.39 -50.13
N PRO A 74 2.94 -10.80 -48.90
CA PRO A 74 2.09 -10.60 -47.75
C PRO A 74 1.83 -9.10 -47.63
N ALA A 75 0.57 -8.71 -47.56
CA ALA A 75 0.24 -7.40 -47.04
C ALA A 75 0.83 -7.34 -45.62
N GLU A 76 1.76 -6.40 -45.42
CA GLU A 76 2.22 -6.04 -44.09
C GLU A 76 1.02 -5.46 -43.34
N ASP A 77 0.35 -6.32 -42.59
CA ASP A 77 -0.57 -5.91 -41.52
C ASP A 77 0.31 -5.47 -40.34
N SER A 78 1.02 -4.36 -40.54
CA SER A 78 1.94 -3.77 -39.57
C SER A 78 1.19 -2.76 -38.72
N SER A 79 0.26 -3.28 -37.90
CA SER A 79 -0.20 -2.56 -36.70
C SER A 79 -0.15 -3.47 -35.47
N ALA A 80 0.93 -4.24 -35.33
CA ALA A 80 1.36 -4.66 -34.00
C ALA A 80 1.97 -3.44 -33.31
N SER A 81 1.12 -2.56 -32.77
CA SER A 81 1.56 -1.53 -31.83
C SER A 81 2.34 -2.25 -30.73
N SER A 82 3.62 -1.90 -30.57
CA SER A 82 4.39 -2.39 -29.43
C SER A 82 3.59 -2.13 -28.16
N PRO A 83 3.52 -3.10 -27.22
CA PRO A 83 2.78 -2.91 -25.99
C PRO A 83 3.29 -1.63 -25.33
N GLU A 84 2.37 -0.71 -25.08
CA GLU A 84 2.68 0.54 -24.40
C GLU A 84 3.25 0.18 -23.02
N LEU A 85 4.48 0.61 -22.75
CA LEU A 85 5.11 0.35 -21.45
C LEU A 85 4.33 1.10 -20.38
N LEU A 86 4.07 0.44 -19.25
CA LEU A 86 3.43 1.07 -18.10
C LEU A 86 4.26 2.27 -17.63
N ASN A 87 3.61 3.43 -17.54
CA ASN A 87 4.20 4.63 -16.97
C ASN A 87 3.21 5.22 -15.96
N LEU A 88 3.56 5.15 -14.67
CA LEU A 88 2.73 5.60 -13.56
C LEU A 88 2.96 7.09 -13.26
N LEU A 89 1.88 7.78 -12.85
CA LEU A 89 2.03 9.04 -12.10
C LEU A 89 2.70 8.76 -10.76
N THR A 90 3.41 9.76 -10.25
CA THR A 90 4.18 9.61 -9.00
C THR A 90 3.31 9.64 -7.75
N THR A 91 2.05 10.07 -7.86
CA THR A 91 1.12 10.11 -6.73
C THR A 91 -0.31 9.76 -7.15
N ALA A 92 -1.01 9.08 -6.25
CA ALA A 92 -2.44 8.81 -6.33
C ALA A 92 -3.30 10.06 -6.04
N PHE A 93 -2.70 11.14 -5.53
CA PHE A 93 -3.43 12.37 -5.19
C PHE A 93 -3.44 13.35 -6.36
N VAL A 94 -4.56 14.05 -6.52
CA VAL A 94 -4.70 15.11 -7.54
C VAL A 94 -3.74 16.27 -7.25
N ASP A 95 -3.60 16.64 -5.99
CA ASP A 95 -2.64 17.67 -5.54
C ASP A 95 -1.50 17.01 -4.75
N SER A 96 -0.26 17.23 -5.19
CA SER A 96 0.91 16.65 -4.53
C SER A 96 1.21 17.27 -3.17
N SER A 97 0.56 18.38 -2.82
CA SER A 97 0.65 18.98 -1.49
C SER A 97 -0.25 18.29 -0.44
N ASP A 98 -1.17 17.42 -0.87
CA ASP A 98 -2.13 16.76 0.03
C ASP A 98 -1.54 15.58 0.81
N TYR A 99 -0.35 15.08 0.46
CA TYR A 99 0.38 14.10 1.29
C TYR A 99 1.61 14.71 1.96
N TRP A 100 1.86 14.31 3.20
CA TRP A 100 3.01 14.75 3.98
C TRP A 100 4.16 13.73 3.97
N GLY A 101 3.87 12.43 3.78
CA GLY A 101 4.87 11.37 3.90
C GLY A 101 4.61 10.18 2.97
N VAL A 102 5.67 9.41 2.68
CA VAL A 102 5.60 8.19 1.86
C VAL A 102 6.32 7.03 2.53
N GLN A 103 5.61 5.96 2.89
CA GLN A 103 6.24 4.69 3.26
C GLN A 103 6.60 3.91 1.98
N PRO A 104 7.87 3.51 1.78
CA PRO A 104 8.34 2.94 0.53
C PRO A 104 8.12 1.43 0.44
N TYR A 105 8.31 0.88 -0.76
CA TYR A 105 8.21 -0.54 -1.08
C TYR A 105 9.34 -1.35 -0.44
N ALA A 106 9.04 -2.54 0.06
CA ALA A 106 10.02 -3.47 0.61
C ALA A 106 9.61 -4.95 0.43
N GLU A 107 10.47 -5.76 -0.18
CA GLU A 107 10.31 -7.23 -0.25
C GLU A 107 10.90 -7.95 0.96
N GLN A 108 11.83 -7.30 1.64
CA GLN A 108 12.52 -7.84 2.81
C GLN A 108 12.69 -6.81 3.92
N ALA A 109 12.99 -7.33 5.12
CA ALA A 109 13.35 -6.54 6.28
C ALA A 109 14.45 -5.54 5.94
N ASN A 110 14.19 -4.25 6.15
CA ASN A 110 15.16 -3.20 5.84
C ASN A 110 15.58 -2.42 7.08
N GLN A 111 16.50 -1.48 6.89
CA GLN A 111 16.98 -0.65 7.99
C GLN A 111 15.87 0.15 8.67
N LEU A 112 14.75 0.43 7.99
CA LEU A 112 13.57 1.10 8.56
C LEU A 112 12.80 0.18 9.51
N GLY A 113 12.98 -1.14 9.44
CA GLY A 113 12.21 -2.11 10.22
C GLY A 113 10.91 -2.54 9.54
N ILE A 114 10.69 -2.08 8.30
CA ILE A 114 9.64 -2.61 7.42
C ILE A 114 10.03 -4.04 7.07
N GLN A 115 9.18 -5.01 7.42
CA GLN A 115 9.42 -6.44 7.12
C GLN A 115 9.01 -6.78 5.69
N PHE A 116 7.86 -6.26 5.27
CA PHE A 116 7.31 -6.38 3.94
C PHE A 116 6.32 -5.24 3.72
N HIS A 117 6.37 -4.62 2.54
CA HIS A 117 5.44 -3.59 2.12
C HIS A 117 5.37 -3.58 0.59
N ASN A 118 4.28 -4.11 0.05
CA ASN A 118 4.08 -4.38 -1.38
C ASN A 118 3.68 -3.17 -2.23
N GLY A 119 3.83 -1.96 -1.69
CA GLY A 119 3.36 -0.74 -2.33
C GLY A 119 3.97 0.52 -1.73
N PHE A 120 3.31 1.65 -1.99
CA PHE A 120 3.57 2.93 -1.34
C PHE A 120 2.35 3.37 -0.54
N ASP A 121 2.59 3.85 0.68
CA ASP A 121 1.57 4.55 1.46
C ASP A 121 1.77 6.05 1.32
N TYR A 122 0.80 6.74 0.75
CA TYR A 122 0.77 8.20 0.63
C TYR A 122 -0.01 8.78 1.82
N PHE A 123 0.68 9.18 2.89
CA PHE A 123 0.06 9.67 4.12
C PHE A 123 -0.42 11.11 4.01
N THR A 124 -1.64 11.38 4.47
CA THR A 124 -2.26 12.69 4.52
C THR A 124 -2.74 13.05 5.91
N ASN A 125 -2.80 14.35 6.19
CA ASN A 125 -3.43 14.93 7.38
C ASN A 125 -4.69 15.73 7.03
N GLN A 126 -5.16 15.65 5.78
CA GLN A 126 -6.38 16.32 5.33
C GLN A 126 -7.59 15.45 5.66
N GLU A 127 -8.71 16.09 5.98
CA GLU A 127 -10.00 15.40 6.19
C GLU A 127 -10.59 14.85 4.89
N GLU A 128 -10.19 15.42 3.74
CA GLU A 128 -10.67 15.07 2.39
C GLU A 128 -9.54 15.29 1.38
N VAL A 129 -9.22 14.27 0.59
CA VAL A 129 -8.19 14.33 -0.47
C VAL A 129 -8.70 13.76 -1.76
N GLY A 130 -8.51 14.49 -2.86
CA GLY A 130 -8.89 14.05 -4.20
C GLY A 130 -7.94 13.00 -4.77
N LEU A 131 -8.49 11.95 -5.35
CA LEU A 131 -7.77 10.81 -5.92
C LEU A 131 -7.76 10.85 -7.44
N GLN A 132 -6.68 10.40 -8.05
CA GLN A 132 -6.56 10.23 -9.50
C GLN A 132 -6.05 8.85 -9.88
N ALA A 133 -6.37 8.37 -11.09
CA ALA A 133 -5.78 7.15 -11.63
C ALA A 133 -4.32 7.41 -12.00
N VAL A 134 -3.38 6.64 -11.43
CA VAL A 134 -1.96 6.75 -11.79
C VAL A 134 -1.62 6.18 -13.17
N SER A 135 -2.52 5.44 -13.81
CA SER A 135 -2.36 4.93 -15.17
C SER A 135 -3.70 4.79 -15.87
N ASP A 136 -3.65 4.62 -17.19
CA ASP A 136 -4.78 4.10 -17.95
C ASP A 136 -5.12 2.67 -17.50
N GLY A 137 -6.37 2.25 -17.70
CA GLY A 137 -6.75 0.86 -17.56
C GLY A 137 -8.25 0.58 -17.51
N ARG A 138 -8.58 -0.69 -17.29
CA ARG A 138 -9.95 -1.16 -17.10
C ARG A 138 -10.19 -1.53 -15.64
N VAL A 139 -11.18 -0.90 -15.02
CA VAL A 139 -11.54 -1.11 -13.62
C VAL A 139 -12.02 -2.55 -13.43
N MET A 140 -11.39 -3.24 -12.49
CA MET A 140 -11.70 -4.63 -12.14
C MET A 140 -12.76 -4.66 -11.04
N PHE A 141 -12.59 -3.86 -9.98
CA PHE A 141 -13.52 -3.77 -8.85
C PHE A 141 -13.36 -2.44 -8.09
N VAL A 142 -14.40 -2.10 -7.32
CA VAL A 142 -14.43 -1.04 -6.30
C VAL A 142 -15.33 -1.55 -5.18
N GLU A 143 -14.78 -1.80 -3.99
CA GLU A 143 -15.51 -2.48 -2.91
C GLU A 143 -15.14 -1.92 -1.54
N ILE A 144 -16.10 -1.94 -0.61
CA ILE A 144 -15.81 -1.74 0.82
C ILE A 144 -15.19 -3.04 1.34
N PHE A 145 -14.06 -2.92 2.02
CA PHE A 145 -13.37 -4.04 2.65
C PHE A 145 -13.31 -3.83 4.17
N GLU A 146 -13.73 -4.84 4.93
CA GLU A 146 -13.53 -4.93 6.37
C GLU A 146 -12.29 -5.79 6.63
N ARG A 147 -11.25 -5.20 7.21
CA ARG A 147 -9.96 -5.83 7.40
C ARG A 147 -10.00 -6.82 8.58
N PRO A 148 -9.66 -8.10 8.37
CA PRO A 148 -9.47 -9.03 9.48
C PRO A 148 -8.03 -8.92 10.04
N PRO A 149 -7.80 -9.11 11.35
CA PRO A 149 -8.80 -9.37 12.39
C PRO A 149 -9.31 -8.09 13.12
N ASP A 150 -8.80 -6.91 12.78
CA ASP A 150 -9.07 -5.68 13.54
C ASP A 150 -10.47 -5.08 13.27
N GLY A 151 -11.12 -5.44 12.17
CA GLY A 151 -12.45 -4.98 11.78
C GLY A 151 -12.47 -3.56 11.19
N ALA A 152 -11.30 -2.99 10.87
CA ALA A 152 -11.20 -1.66 10.27
C ALA A 152 -11.79 -1.63 8.85
N PHE A 153 -12.36 -0.50 8.44
CA PHE A 153 -13.00 -0.36 7.11
C PHE A 153 -12.17 0.50 6.17
N GLN A 154 -12.07 0.06 4.92
CA GLN A 154 -11.39 0.74 3.82
C GLN A 154 -12.15 0.55 2.49
N ILE A 155 -11.79 1.31 1.46
CA ILE A 155 -12.21 1.01 0.08
C ILE A 155 -11.04 0.41 -0.67
N ASN A 156 -11.27 -0.71 -1.36
CA ASN A 156 -10.30 -1.26 -2.30
C ASN A 156 -10.81 -1.06 -3.72
N LEU A 157 -9.93 -0.58 -4.59
CA LEU A 157 -10.19 -0.46 -6.03
C LEU A 157 -8.97 -0.92 -6.81
N ALA A 158 -9.21 -1.52 -7.97
CA ALA A 158 -8.15 -1.96 -8.85
C ALA A 158 -8.53 -1.83 -10.31
N TRP A 159 -7.53 -1.62 -11.16
CA TRP A 159 -7.67 -1.69 -12.60
C TRP A 159 -6.47 -2.39 -13.23
N GLN A 160 -6.72 -3.01 -14.38
CA GLN A 160 -5.67 -3.61 -15.19
C GLN A 160 -5.22 -2.60 -16.24
N ALA A 161 -3.93 -2.30 -16.27
CA ALA A 161 -3.31 -1.48 -17.30
C ALA A 161 -3.31 -2.22 -18.66
N PRO A 162 -3.25 -1.50 -19.80
CA PRO A 162 -3.15 -2.12 -21.12
C PRO A 162 -1.96 -3.08 -21.28
N SER A 163 -0.88 -2.84 -20.54
CA SER A 163 0.33 -3.66 -20.47
C SER A 163 0.16 -4.97 -19.68
N GLY A 164 -0.91 -5.09 -18.89
CA GLY A 164 -1.31 -6.30 -18.19
C GLY A 164 -1.14 -6.28 -16.66
N GLU A 165 -0.33 -5.36 -16.13
CA GLU A 165 -0.16 -5.16 -14.69
C GLU A 165 -1.46 -4.69 -14.04
N ILE A 166 -1.62 -5.00 -12.75
CA ILE A 166 -2.72 -4.53 -11.92
C ILE A 166 -2.21 -3.42 -11.02
N VAL A 167 -2.85 -2.27 -11.12
CA VAL A 167 -2.72 -1.19 -10.15
C VAL A 167 -3.90 -1.30 -9.18
N SER A 168 -3.62 -1.18 -7.88
CA SER A 168 -4.70 -1.12 -6.89
C SER A 168 -4.42 -0.10 -5.80
N TYR A 169 -5.51 0.46 -5.28
CA TYR A 169 -5.52 1.33 -4.11
C TYR A 169 -6.33 0.69 -2.99
N SER A 170 -5.80 0.76 -1.77
CA SER A 170 -6.57 0.72 -0.55
C SER A 170 -6.67 2.12 0.02
N LEU A 171 -7.89 2.62 0.20
CA LEU A 171 -8.18 3.92 0.79
C LEU A 171 -8.39 3.72 2.29
N GLU A 172 -7.36 3.96 3.09
CA GLU A 172 -7.36 3.71 4.52
C GLU A 172 -7.58 5.03 5.27
N PRO A 173 -8.72 5.23 5.97
CA PRO A 173 -8.96 6.45 6.74
C PRO A 173 -7.97 6.68 7.87
N SER A 174 -7.26 5.63 8.30
CA SER A 174 -6.20 5.71 9.30
C SER A 174 -5.38 4.41 9.33
N ALA A 175 -4.13 4.49 9.79
CA ALA A 175 -3.30 3.34 10.13
C ALA A 175 -3.30 3.00 11.63
N GLY A 176 -2.84 1.79 11.95
CA GLY A 176 -2.59 1.33 13.32
C GLY A 176 -3.80 0.75 14.05
N PRO A 177 -3.64 0.37 15.33
CA PRO A 177 -4.68 -0.29 16.11
C PRO A 177 -5.95 0.57 16.25
N ALA A 178 -7.11 -0.03 15.99
CA ALA A 178 -8.40 0.64 16.06
C ALA A 178 -9.22 0.13 17.26
N ASN A 179 -9.72 1.04 18.08
CA ASN A 179 -10.73 0.72 19.09
C ASN A 179 -12.14 0.71 18.44
N ALA A 180 -13.15 0.26 19.19
CA ALA A 180 -14.52 0.16 18.67
C ALA A 180 -15.07 1.49 18.12
N THR A 181 -14.72 2.62 18.72
CA THR A 181 -15.13 3.95 18.23
C THR A 181 -14.46 4.27 16.90
N LYS A 182 -13.14 4.02 16.80
CA LYS A 182 -12.35 4.24 15.58
C LYS A 182 -12.90 3.42 14.42
N ILE A 183 -13.21 2.14 14.67
CA ILE A 183 -13.81 1.20 13.70
C ILE A 183 -15.19 1.68 13.23
N ALA A 184 -16.05 2.09 14.17
CA ALA A 184 -17.40 2.56 13.84
C ALA A 184 -17.38 3.81 12.94
N GLU A 185 -16.45 4.73 13.19
CA GLU A 185 -16.24 5.90 12.34
C GLU A 185 -15.67 5.52 10.97
N GLN A 186 -14.68 4.63 10.91
CA GLN A 186 -14.12 4.13 9.65
C GLN A 186 -15.20 3.50 8.75
N LYS A 187 -16.18 2.81 9.34
CA LYS A 187 -17.33 2.28 8.58
C LYS A 187 -18.15 3.39 7.92
N VAL A 188 -18.44 4.46 8.66
CA VAL A 188 -19.16 5.63 8.13
C VAL A 188 -18.34 6.32 7.04
N LEU A 189 -17.03 6.45 7.23
CA LEU A 189 -16.12 7.03 6.25
C LEU A 189 -16.04 6.16 4.99
N ALA A 190 -16.01 4.83 5.10
CA ALA A 190 -16.04 3.92 3.96
C ALA A 190 -17.34 4.08 3.13
N ASP A 191 -18.50 4.17 3.77
CA ASP A 191 -19.76 4.46 3.09
C ASP A 191 -19.73 5.85 2.39
N LYS A 192 -19.11 6.84 3.03
CA LYS A 192 -18.94 8.20 2.46
C LYS A 192 -18.00 8.18 1.25
N MET A 193 -16.87 7.48 1.35
CA MET A 193 -15.91 7.27 0.25
C MET A 193 -16.56 6.55 -0.91
N MET A 194 -17.28 5.44 -0.68
CA MET A 194 -17.96 4.69 -1.73
C MET A 194 -18.95 5.55 -2.53
N LYS A 195 -19.68 6.46 -1.86
CA LYS A 195 -20.58 7.42 -2.53
C LYS A 195 -19.84 8.49 -3.34
N ALA A 196 -18.58 8.75 -3.00
CA ALA A 196 -17.74 9.73 -3.65
C ALA A 196 -16.91 9.15 -4.81
N ILE A 197 -16.79 7.82 -4.91
CA ILE A 197 -16.11 7.17 -6.03
C ILE A 197 -16.91 7.38 -7.33
N THR A 198 -16.21 7.75 -8.40
CA THR A 198 -16.79 8.11 -9.71
C THR A 198 -16.76 6.96 -10.72
N ILE A 199 -16.09 5.87 -10.38
CA ILE A 199 -15.87 4.71 -11.25
C ILE A 199 -16.51 3.43 -10.70
N LYS A 200 -16.71 2.44 -11.55
CA LYS A 200 -17.17 1.10 -11.18
C LYS A 200 -16.51 0.03 -12.04
N ALA A 201 -16.65 -1.23 -11.62
CA ALA A 201 -16.17 -2.38 -12.39
C ALA A 201 -16.62 -2.32 -13.86
N GLY A 202 -15.68 -2.55 -14.78
CA GLY A 202 -15.89 -2.52 -16.22
C GLY A 202 -15.64 -1.15 -16.87
N ASP A 203 -15.61 -0.06 -16.11
CA ASP A 203 -15.26 1.27 -16.64
C ASP A 203 -13.82 1.30 -17.17
N VAL A 204 -13.54 2.24 -18.08
CA VAL A 204 -12.19 2.58 -18.52
C VAL A 204 -11.79 3.88 -17.82
N VAL A 205 -10.58 3.91 -17.29
CA VAL A 205 -9.98 5.11 -16.69
C VAL A 205 -8.79 5.56 -17.51
N SER A 206 -8.57 6.88 -17.55
CA SER A 206 -7.37 7.48 -18.09
C SER A 206 -6.45 7.97 -16.96
N GLN A 207 -5.14 7.96 -17.18
CA GLN A 207 -4.15 8.53 -16.29
C GLN A 207 -4.50 9.98 -15.95
N GLY A 208 -4.46 10.32 -14.66
CA GLY A 208 -4.85 11.63 -14.14
C GLY A 208 -6.37 11.83 -14.01
N GLN A 209 -7.20 10.86 -14.42
CA GLN A 209 -8.65 10.94 -14.22
C GLN A 209 -8.97 10.93 -12.73
N PHE A 210 -9.81 11.89 -12.31
CA PHE A 210 -10.36 11.94 -10.97
C PHE A 210 -11.21 10.70 -10.65
N LEU A 211 -10.91 10.03 -9.52
CA LEU A 211 -11.54 8.78 -9.10
C LEU A 211 -12.52 8.94 -7.93
N GLY A 212 -12.38 9.98 -7.13
CA GLY A 212 -13.16 10.19 -5.91
C GLY A 212 -12.31 10.78 -4.79
N TYR A 213 -12.72 10.54 -3.54
CA TYR A 213 -12.07 11.11 -2.36
C TYR A 213 -11.69 10.03 -1.34
N LEU A 214 -10.51 10.20 -0.73
CA LEU A 214 -10.19 9.63 0.58
C LEU A 214 -10.71 10.62 1.64
N TYR A 215 -11.43 10.12 2.64
CA TYR A 215 -11.77 10.89 3.84
C TYR A 215 -10.93 10.41 5.02
N GLY A 216 -10.04 11.27 5.51
CA GLY A 216 -9.11 10.96 6.60
C GLY A 216 -9.78 11.05 7.97
N GLN A 217 -9.47 10.09 8.84
CA GLN A 217 -9.86 10.11 10.25
C GLN A 217 -8.79 10.76 11.14
N ASP A 218 -7.51 10.55 10.81
CA ASP A 218 -6.37 11.15 11.50
C ASP A 218 -5.19 11.32 10.54
N GLU A 219 -4.05 11.79 11.06
CA GLU A 219 -2.83 12.06 10.27
C GLU A 219 -2.18 10.82 9.63
N TRP A 220 -2.68 9.61 9.95
CA TRP A 220 -2.22 8.35 9.37
C TRP A 220 -3.16 7.83 8.28
N ALA A 221 -4.16 8.62 7.89
CA ALA A 221 -4.93 8.37 6.68
C ALA A 221 -3.98 8.30 5.48
N HIS A 222 -4.19 7.31 4.61
CA HIS A 222 -3.33 7.15 3.45
C HIS A 222 -4.03 6.41 2.31
N VAL A 223 -3.43 6.54 1.13
CA VAL A 223 -3.67 5.59 0.04
C VAL A 223 -2.50 4.64 -0.01
N HIS A 224 -2.78 3.36 0.18
CA HIS A 224 -1.84 2.29 -0.09
C HIS A 224 -1.98 1.90 -1.56
N MET A 225 -0.99 2.25 -2.38
CA MET A 225 -0.94 1.91 -3.79
C MET A 225 -0.01 0.73 -4.02
N THR A 226 -0.49 -0.31 -4.69
CA THR A 226 0.31 -1.46 -5.09
C THR A 226 0.36 -1.63 -6.60
N LEU A 227 1.40 -2.32 -7.05
CA LEU A 227 1.54 -2.78 -8.42
C LEU A 227 1.82 -4.29 -8.42
N LYS A 228 1.02 -5.04 -9.18
CA LYS A 228 1.16 -6.49 -9.34
C LYS A 228 1.38 -6.83 -10.81
N ALA A 229 2.30 -7.76 -11.08
CA ALA A 229 2.71 -8.09 -12.44
C ALA A 229 1.56 -8.60 -13.33
N SER A 230 0.61 -9.35 -12.77
CA SER A 230 -0.52 -9.89 -13.51
C SER A 230 -1.64 -10.37 -12.59
N SER A 231 -2.84 -10.53 -13.16
CA SER A 231 -3.95 -11.29 -12.55
C SER A 231 -3.80 -12.80 -12.74
N GLN A 232 -2.87 -13.24 -13.58
CA GLN A 232 -2.67 -14.63 -13.99
C GLN A 232 -1.33 -15.16 -13.48
N GLY A 233 -1.37 -16.23 -12.70
CA GLY A 233 -0.17 -16.91 -12.18
C GLY A 233 0.15 -16.55 -10.73
N PRO A 234 1.38 -16.85 -10.28
CA PRO A 234 1.82 -16.58 -8.91
C PRO A 234 1.73 -15.09 -8.58
N GLU A 235 1.50 -14.79 -7.31
CA GLU A 235 1.55 -13.42 -6.84
C GLU A 235 2.98 -12.87 -6.93
N LYS A 236 3.13 -11.76 -7.68
CA LYS A 236 4.37 -11.02 -7.81
C LYS A 236 4.09 -9.52 -7.70
N TRP A 237 4.54 -8.95 -6.59
CA TRP A 237 4.53 -7.52 -6.35
C TRP A 237 5.70 -6.85 -7.07
N LEU A 238 5.50 -5.62 -7.49
CA LEU A 238 6.48 -4.83 -8.24
C LEU A 238 6.64 -3.49 -7.53
N CYS A 239 7.87 -2.99 -7.43
CA CYS A 239 8.07 -1.64 -6.90
C CYS A 239 7.45 -0.61 -7.85
N PRO A 240 6.51 0.25 -7.41
CA PRO A 240 5.88 1.22 -8.30
C PRO A 240 6.87 2.24 -8.90
N ALA A 241 7.93 2.60 -8.18
CA ALA A 241 8.91 3.60 -8.64
C ALA A 241 9.68 3.15 -9.90
N ASP A 242 9.82 1.84 -10.15
CA ASP A 242 10.46 1.33 -11.37
C ASP A 242 9.64 1.64 -12.64
N PHE A 243 8.38 2.01 -12.48
CA PHE A 243 7.43 2.31 -13.56
C PHE A 243 7.07 3.80 -13.63
N MET A 244 7.81 4.69 -12.94
CA MET A 244 7.54 6.14 -12.92
C MET A 244 8.60 6.91 -13.71
N ALA A 245 8.31 7.30 -14.96
CA ALA A 245 9.29 8.00 -15.81
C ALA A 245 9.73 9.36 -15.27
N THR A 246 8.90 10.01 -14.46
CA THR A 246 9.15 11.35 -13.90
C THR A 246 9.69 11.33 -12.47
N LEU A 247 10.17 10.18 -11.98
CA LEU A 247 10.62 10.01 -10.59
C LEU A 247 11.68 11.03 -10.16
N ASN A 248 12.67 11.30 -11.02
CA ASN A 248 13.78 12.22 -10.75
C ASN A 248 13.35 13.70 -10.53
N GLY A 249 12.12 14.06 -10.89
CA GLY A 249 11.53 15.38 -10.63
C GLY A 249 10.42 15.38 -9.59
N SER A 250 10.14 14.22 -8.96
CA SER A 250 9.09 14.07 -7.95
C SER A 250 9.59 14.38 -6.54
N ASP A 251 8.66 14.55 -5.62
CA ASP A 251 8.95 14.71 -4.19
C ASP A 251 8.91 13.38 -3.42
N LEU A 252 8.72 12.23 -4.09
CA LEU A 252 8.53 10.93 -3.44
C LEU A 252 9.64 10.58 -2.46
N LEU A 253 10.90 10.69 -2.89
CA LEU A 253 12.05 10.40 -2.02
C LEU A 253 12.13 11.40 -0.85
N ALA A 254 11.86 12.68 -1.11
CA ALA A 254 11.85 13.71 -0.08
C ALA A 254 10.74 13.46 0.96
N LYS A 255 9.54 13.07 0.52
CA LYS A 255 8.42 12.72 1.39
C LYS A 255 8.66 11.41 2.13
N SER A 256 9.40 10.47 1.54
CA SER A 256 9.84 9.27 2.25
C SER A 256 10.84 9.60 3.35
N LEU A 257 11.77 10.54 3.11
CA LEU A 257 12.66 11.07 4.14
C LEU A 257 11.88 11.71 5.28
N VAL A 258 10.88 12.56 4.99
CA VAL A 258 10.01 13.18 6.01
C VAL A 258 9.29 12.11 6.86
N TRP A 259 8.73 11.09 6.22
CA TRP A 259 8.10 9.97 6.92
C TRP A 259 9.09 9.23 7.82
N ALA A 260 10.28 8.90 7.31
CA ALA A 260 11.32 8.23 8.08
C ALA A 260 11.85 9.11 9.24
N GLU A 261 11.92 10.43 9.06
CA GLU A 261 12.29 11.38 10.10
C GLU A 261 11.27 11.39 11.25
N GLY A 262 9.96 11.35 10.94
CA GLY A 262 8.90 11.28 11.94
C GLY A 262 9.02 10.06 12.86
N LEU A 263 9.45 8.92 12.33
CA LEU A 263 9.56 7.66 13.08
C LEU A 263 10.93 7.44 13.72
N TYR A 264 12.00 7.84 13.02
CA TYR A 264 13.38 7.46 13.38
C TYR A 264 14.30 8.66 13.64
N LYS A 265 13.75 9.88 13.70
CA LYS A 265 14.48 11.12 14.03
C LYS A 265 15.72 11.34 13.16
N GLY A 266 15.61 11.01 11.87
CA GLY A 266 16.68 11.19 10.87
C GLY A 266 17.79 10.15 10.91
N SER A 267 17.69 9.11 11.74
CA SER A 267 18.74 8.07 11.85
C SER A 267 18.78 7.09 10.67
N LYS A 268 17.83 7.19 9.73
CA LYS A 268 17.67 6.24 8.62
C LYS A 268 17.41 6.98 7.30
N GLN A 269 17.87 6.38 6.20
CA GLN A 269 17.74 6.93 4.85
C GLN A 269 16.91 5.97 4.00
N PRO A 270 15.64 6.28 3.70
CA PRO A 270 14.79 5.40 2.91
C PRO A 270 15.27 5.31 1.46
N GLN A 271 15.02 4.15 0.86
CA GLN A 271 15.01 3.95 -0.58
C GLN A 271 13.57 3.67 -0.99
N LEU A 272 13.17 4.08 -2.19
CA LEU A 272 11.80 3.85 -2.66
C LEU A 272 11.54 2.37 -2.98
N CYS A 273 12.54 1.65 -3.50
CA CYS A 273 12.46 0.22 -3.77
C CYS A 273 13.52 -0.50 -2.95
N ASN A 274 13.10 -1.33 -1.99
CA ASN A 274 13.98 -2.23 -1.26
C ASN A 274 13.66 -3.69 -1.62
N TYR A 275 14.45 -4.24 -2.54
CA TYR A 275 14.43 -5.66 -2.91
C TYR A 275 15.18 -6.50 -1.89
#